data_AF-A0A3P6SYA3-F1
#
_entry.id   AF-A0A3P6SYA3-F1
#
_cell.length_a   1.000
_cell.length_b   1.000
_cell.length_c   1.000
_cell.angle_alpha   90.00
_cell.angle_beta   90.00
_cell.angle_gamma   90.00
#
_symmetry.space_group_name_H-M   'P 1'
#
loop_
_entity.id
_entity.type
_entity.pdbx_description
1 polymer ?
#
loop_
_entity_poly.entity_id
_entity_poly.type
_entity_poly.pdbx_seq_one_letter_code
_entity_poly.pdbx_strand_id
1 'polypeptide(L)'
;MFRWEEAEPEDRRLQFVPQKYDALRKVPQYDKFLTERFERCLDLYLAPRKIKMKLQVDPSELLPDLPNPNDLRPFPTTLAFYMRGHVGQVRSISVEPERGELLVSGGEDGTVRFWMLGSGRCIKTYKVGGPVTSVAFCPVANKSLIAVAYEGRQIAVFNTQCGDKLICSQTDVFVREVPIVESEGKVNWRRIKDRIVLEMPNVSSCSYYHVVSFLFFL
;
A
#
# COMPACT_ATOMS: atom_id res chain seq x y z
N MET A 1 16.34 -23.44 -37.39
CA MET A 1 15.60 -24.39 -38.24
C MET A 1 14.60 -25.19 -37.41
N PHE A 2 15.02 -25.87 -36.34
CA PHE A 2 14.15 -26.70 -35.48
C PHE A 2 12.81 -26.06 -35.07
N ARG A 3 12.83 -24.82 -34.58
CA ARG A 3 11.61 -24.09 -34.15
C ARG A 3 10.58 -23.84 -35.27
N TRP A 4 10.99 -23.86 -36.54
CA TRP A 4 10.06 -23.69 -37.67
C TRP A 4 9.43 -25.02 -38.09
N GLU A 5 10.18 -26.11 -37.98
CA GLU A 5 9.70 -27.46 -38.30
C GLU A 5 8.73 -27.98 -37.22
N GLU A 6 8.93 -27.57 -35.96
CA GLU A 6 8.05 -27.86 -34.82
C GLU A 6 6.73 -27.07 -34.84
N ALA A 7 6.70 -25.89 -35.48
CA ALA A 7 5.49 -25.08 -35.56
C ALA A 7 4.51 -25.66 -36.58
N GLU A 8 3.21 -25.61 -36.28
CA GLU A 8 2.17 -26.00 -37.22
C GLU A 8 2.20 -25.10 -38.48
N PRO A 9 1.90 -25.63 -39.68
CA PRO A 9 2.01 -24.87 -40.93
C PRO A 9 1.27 -23.52 -40.94
N GLU A 10 0.12 -23.43 -40.28
CA GLU A 10 -0.75 -22.23 -40.25
C GLU A 10 -0.17 -21.10 -39.38
N ASP A 11 0.55 -21.44 -38.32
CA ASP A 11 1.15 -20.48 -37.37
C ASP A 11 2.52 -19.96 -37.82
N ARG A 12 3.06 -20.51 -38.92
CA ARG A 12 4.36 -20.10 -39.43
C ARG A 12 4.27 -18.71 -40.06
N ARG A 13 5.12 -17.79 -39.58
CA ARG A 13 5.29 -16.47 -40.17
C ARG A 13 5.71 -16.51 -41.66
N LEU A 14 6.46 -17.53 -42.06
CA LEU A 14 6.89 -17.78 -43.44
C LEU A 14 6.58 -19.24 -43.80
N GLN A 15 6.02 -19.47 -44.99
CA GLN A 15 5.64 -20.80 -45.48
C GLN A 15 6.85 -21.65 -45.96
N PHE A 16 8.02 -21.01 -46.13
CA PHE A 16 9.29 -21.64 -46.49
C PHE A 16 10.43 -21.16 -45.59
N VAL A 17 11.53 -21.93 -45.57
CA VAL A 17 12.78 -21.53 -44.90
C VAL A 17 13.67 -20.82 -45.90
N PRO A 18 14.07 -19.55 -45.67
CA PRO A 18 15.00 -18.85 -46.54
C PRO A 18 16.34 -19.59 -46.63
N GLN A 19 16.77 -19.93 -47.84
CA GLN A 19 18.02 -20.62 -48.11
C GLN A 19 18.91 -19.76 -49.02
N LYS A 20 20.21 -19.77 -48.75
CA LYS A 20 21.20 -19.04 -49.53
C LYS A 20 21.80 -19.97 -50.59
N TYR A 21 21.89 -19.47 -51.82
CA TYR A 21 22.51 -20.16 -52.94
C TYR A 21 23.59 -19.26 -53.57
N ASP A 22 24.74 -19.84 -53.94
CA ASP A 22 25.86 -19.07 -54.49
C ASP A 22 25.63 -18.59 -55.93
N ALA A 23 24.74 -19.27 -56.66
CA ALA A 23 24.46 -18.98 -58.06
C ALA A 23 23.02 -19.40 -58.43
N LEU A 24 22.40 -18.70 -59.39
CA LEU A 24 21.01 -18.94 -59.82
C LEU A 24 20.78 -20.36 -60.35
N ARG A 25 21.77 -20.97 -61.02
CA ARG A 25 21.67 -22.34 -61.55
C ARG A 25 21.56 -23.41 -60.46
N LYS A 26 21.94 -23.09 -59.21
CA LYS A 26 21.84 -23.99 -58.05
C LYS A 26 20.49 -23.90 -57.34
N VAL A 27 19.64 -22.93 -57.70
CA VAL A 27 18.33 -22.74 -57.07
C VAL A 27 17.40 -23.88 -57.53
N PRO A 28 16.91 -24.73 -56.61
CA PRO A 28 16.04 -25.84 -56.97
C PRO A 28 14.62 -25.38 -57.29
N GLN A 29 13.84 -26.27 -57.87
CA GLN A 29 12.40 -26.09 -57.99
C GLN A 29 11.77 -26.07 -56.59
N TYR A 30 10.76 -25.20 -56.39
CA TYR A 30 10.06 -25.11 -55.12
C TYR A 30 8.92 -26.15 -55.06
N ASP A 31 9.05 -27.13 -54.17
CA ASP A 31 8.15 -28.29 -54.11
C ASP A 31 6.71 -27.93 -53.73
N LYS A 32 6.52 -26.93 -52.86
CA LYS A 32 5.19 -26.53 -52.37
C LYS A 32 4.48 -25.51 -53.26
N PHE A 33 5.05 -25.21 -54.44
CA PHE A 33 4.52 -24.18 -55.33
C PHE A 33 3.05 -24.42 -55.71
N LEU A 34 2.69 -25.64 -56.08
CA LEU A 34 1.32 -25.97 -56.50
C LEU A 34 0.35 -25.93 -55.32
N THR A 35 0.79 -26.43 -54.16
CA THR A 35 0.00 -26.47 -52.94
C THR A 35 -0.36 -25.06 -52.47
N GLU A 36 0.60 -24.13 -52.39
CA GLU A 36 0.34 -22.75 -51.97
C GLU A 36 -0.61 -22.00 -52.93
N ARG A 37 -0.52 -22.28 -54.23
CA ARG A 37 -1.44 -21.70 -55.23
C ARG A 37 -2.85 -22.24 -55.07
N PHE A 38 -2.99 -23.53 -54.81
CA PHE A 38 -4.28 -24.16 -54.56
C PHE A 38 -4.92 -23.65 -53.27
N GLU A 39 -4.17 -23.59 -52.17
CA GLU A 39 -4.61 -23.04 -50.88
C GLU A 39 -5.08 -21.59 -51.03
N ARG A 40 -4.34 -20.76 -51.79
CA ARG A 40 -4.75 -19.38 -52.05
C ARG A 40 -6.08 -19.30 -52.80
N CYS A 41 -6.37 -20.23 -53.70
CA CYS A 41 -7.68 -20.32 -54.39
C CYS A 41 -8.79 -20.72 -53.42
N LEU A 42 -8.52 -21.66 -52.50
CA LEU A 42 -9.45 -22.01 -51.43
C LEU A 42 -9.74 -20.80 -50.53
N ASP A 43 -8.72 -20.03 -50.15
CA ASP A 43 -8.90 -18.79 -49.37
C ASP A 43 -9.79 -17.77 -50.08
N LEU A 44 -9.67 -17.64 -51.41
CA LEU A 44 -10.50 -16.72 -52.19
C LEU A 44 -11.98 -17.12 -52.20
N TYR A 45 -12.25 -18.43 -52.17
CA TYR A 45 -13.58 -19.01 -52.33
C TYR A 45 -14.29 -19.24 -50.99
N LEU A 46 -13.59 -19.81 -50.01
CA LEU A 46 -14.15 -20.25 -48.72
C LEU A 46 -14.03 -19.19 -47.62
N ALA A 47 -12.97 -18.37 -47.60
CA ALA A 47 -12.73 -17.48 -46.46
C ALA A 47 -13.68 -16.27 -46.47
N PRO A 48 -14.34 -15.95 -45.35
CA PRO A 48 -15.25 -14.81 -45.27
C PRO A 48 -14.48 -13.49 -45.40
N ARG A 49 -14.95 -12.64 -46.31
CA ARG A 49 -14.33 -11.32 -46.56
C ARG A 49 -14.90 -10.30 -45.58
N LYS A 50 -14.06 -9.81 -44.67
CA LYS A 50 -14.41 -8.74 -43.72
C LYS A 50 -13.54 -7.52 -43.95
N ILE A 51 -14.17 -6.35 -44.10
CA ILE A 51 -13.48 -5.06 -44.11
C ILE A 51 -12.94 -4.81 -42.69
N LYS A 52 -11.62 -4.74 -42.55
CA LYS A 52 -10.94 -4.41 -41.28
C LYS A 52 -10.34 -3.02 -41.40
N MET A 53 -10.73 -2.11 -40.50
CA MET A 53 -10.05 -0.83 -40.34
C MET A 53 -8.81 -1.06 -39.47
N LYS A 54 -7.62 -0.88 -40.04
CA LYS A 54 -6.37 -0.89 -39.27
C LYS A 54 -6.10 0.53 -38.78
N LEU A 55 -6.11 0.72 -37.47
CA LEU A 55 -5.74 1.99 -36.85
C LEU A 55 -4.24 2.22 -37.06
N GLN A 56 -3.89 3.26 -37.80
CA GLN A 56 -2.51 3.73 -37.98
C GLN A 56 -2.34 4.95 -37.09
N VAL A 57 -2.13 4.69 -35.80
CA VAL A 57 -1.93 5.73 -34.77
C VAL A 57 -0.60 5.44 -34.10
N ASP A 58 0.19 6.49 -33.94
CA ASP A 58 1.45 6.38 -33.20
C ASP A 58 1.14 6.09 -31.72
N PRO A 59 1.89 5.18 -31.05
CA PRO A 59 1.60 4.83 -29.67
C PRO A 59 1.60 6.02 -28.69
N SER A 60 2.27 7.11 -29.05
CA SER A 60 2.32 8.35 -28.26
C SER A 60 0.98 9.09 -28.20
N GLU A 61 0.15 9.02 -29.25
CA GLU A 61 -1.14 9.71 -29.31
C GLU A 61 -2.22 8.99 -28.47
N LEU A 62 -1.93 7.77 -28.01
CA LEU A 62 -2.79 7.03 -27.10
C LEU A 62 -2.71 7.55 -25.66
N LEU A 63 -1.67 8.32 -25.34
CA LEU A 63 -1.48 8.86 -24.01
C LEU A 63 -2.24 10.19 -23.86
N PRO A 64 -2.92 10.40 -22.72
CA PRO A 64 -3.52 11.68 -22.42
C PRO A 64 -2.44 12.73 -22.14
N ASP A 65 -2.76 13.99 -22.43
CA ASP A 65 -1.92 15.13 -22.07
C ASP A 65 -1.92 15.33 -20.55
N LEU A 66 -0.86 14.86 -19.88
CA LEU A 66 -0.65 15.04 -18.45
C LEU A 66 0.26 16.24 -18.18
N PRO A 67 0.04 17.01 -17.10
CA PRO A 67 0.96 18.05 -16.68
C PRO A 67 2.33 17.45 -16.33
N ASN A 68 3.40 18.23 -16.53
CA ASN A 68 4.74 17.77 -16.20
C ASN A 68 4.85 17.59 -14.67
N PRO A 69 5.33 16.45 -14.16
CA PRO A 69 5.52 16.24 -12.72
C PRO A 69 6.34 17.34 -12.04
N ASN A 70 7.25 18.01 -12.75
CA ASN A 70 8.06 19.09 -12.17
C ASN A 70 7.25 20.32 -11.74
N ASP A 71 6.11 20.58 -12.38
CA ASP A 71 5.23 21.71 -12.04
C ASP A 71 4.40 21.43 -10.77
N LEU A 72 4.32 20.17 -10.35
CA LEU A 72 3.56 19.72 -9.17
C LEU A 72 4.42 19.62 -7.89
N ARG A 73 5.64 20.15 -7.91
CA ARG A 73 6.51 20.16 -6.72
C ARG A 73 5.95 21.11 -5.65
N PRO A 74 6.08 20.79 -4.36
CA PRO A 74 6.93 19.74 -3.78
C PRO A 74 6.21 18.39 -3.56
N PHE A 75 6.90 17.29 -3.87
CA PHE A 75 6.51 15.93 -3.47
C PHE A 75 7.77 15.16 -3.00
N PRO A 76 7.63 14.22 -2.06
CA PRO A 76 8.77 13.47 -1.54
C PRO A 76 9.40 12.61 -2.64
N THR A 77 10.69 12.82 -2.93
CA THR A 77 11.44 12.07 -3.97
C THR A 77 12.40 11.04 -3.38
N THR A 78 12.98 11.34 -2.22
CA THR A 78 14.00 10.50 -1.57
C THR A 78 13.62 10.21 -0.12
N LEU A 79 13.95 9.02 0.35
CA LEU A 79 13.85 8.66 1.76
C LEU A 79 14.90 9.46 2.56
N ALA A 80 14.47 10.15 3.63
CA ALA A 80 15.35 10.99 4.44
C ALA A 80 16.20 10.17 5.43
N PHE A 81 15.59 9.26 6.20
CA PHE A 81 16.29 8.42 7.18
C PHE A 81 15.48 7.16 7.53
N TYR A 82 16.14 6.19 8.16
CA TYR A 82 15.52 4.96 8.66
C TYR A 82 15.33 5.00 10.18
N MET A 83 14.13 4.70 10.65
CA MET A 83 13.83 4.54 12.08
C MET A 83 14.01 3.09 12.50
N ARG A 84 15.23 2.72 12.89
CA ARG A 84 15.57 1.36 13.31
C ARG A 84 15.33 1.18 14.81
N GLY A 85 14.52 0.19 15.18
CA GLY A 85 14.30 -0.13 16.59
C GLY A 85 13.28 -1.22 16.85
N HIS A 86 12.21 -1.29 16.05
CA HIS A 86 11.25 -2.39 16.16
C HIS A 86 11.88 -3.72 15.78
N VAL A 87 11.55 -4.76 16.55
CA VAL A 87 12.02 -6.14 16.31
C VAL A 87 11.04 -6.88 15.39
N GLY A 88 9.76 -6.50 15.42
CA GLY A 88 8.68 -7.05 14.58
C GLY A 88 8.23 -6.08 13.49
N GLN A 89 7.22 -6.50 12.72
CA GLN A 89 6.63 -5.65 11.68
C GLN A 89 5.95 -4.43 12.30
N VAL A 90 6.16 -3.26 11.69
CA VAL A 90 5.41 -2.05 12.05
C VAL A 90 4.07 -2.10 11.33
N ARG A 91 2.97 -2.16 12.09
CA ARG A 91 1.61 -2.32 11.56
C ARG A 91 0.88 -1.00 11.39
N SER A 92 1.27 0.01 12.18
CA SER A 92 0.61 1.31 12.18
C SER A 92 1.58 2.41 12.59
N ILE A 93 1.39 3.59 12.01
CA ILE A 93 2.08 4.82 12.35
C ILE A 93 1.06 5.95 12.49
N SER A 94 1.33 6.90 13.37
CA SER A 94 0.55 8.11 13.53
C SER A 94 1.45 9.29 13.86
N VAL A 95 1.15 10.45 13.31
CA VAL A 95 1.92 11.69 13.49
C VAL A 95 1.11 12.65 14.33
N GLU A 96 1.80 13.41 15.17
CA GLU A 96 1.19 14.52 15.89
C GLU A 96 0.63 15.57 14.89
N PRO A 97 -0.66 15.92 14.98
CA PRO A 97 -1.38 16.66 13.93
C PRO A 97 -0.97 18.14 13.79
N GLU A 98 -0.53 18.79 14.87
CA GLU A 98 -0.24 20.23 14.86
C GLU A 98 1.24 20.51 14.59
N ARG A 99 2.13 20.04 15.47
CA ARG A 99 3.57 20.33 15.38
C ARG A 99 4.32 19.36 14.47
N GLY A 100 3.80 18.13 14.30
CA GLY A 100 4.46 17.10 13.51
C GLY A 100 5.88 16.79 14.00
N GLU A 101 6.19 17.01 15.29
CA GLU A 101 7.51 16.73 15.85
C GLU A 101 7.63 15.28 16.29
N LEU A 102 6.51 14.72 16.75
CA LEU A 102 6.41 13.38 17.29
C LEU A 102 5.69 12.44 16.31
N LEU A 103 6.31 11.29 16.05
CA LEU A 103 5.70 10.16 15.35
C LEU A 103 5.62 8.97 16.29
N VAL A 104 4.54 8.23 16.22
CA VAL A 104 4.34 7.01 17.00
C VAL A 104 4.16 5.85 16.07
N SER A 105 4.86 4.75 16.35
CA SER A 105 4.73 3.49 15.61
C SER A 105 4.31 2.37 16.53
N GLY A 106 3.40 1.52 16.05
CA GLY A 106 2.99 0.28 16.68
C GLY A 106 3.60 -0.94 15.99
N GLY A 107 4.28 -1.78 16.75
CA GLY A 107 4.92 -2.99 16.26
C GLY A 107 4.21 -4.28 16.70
N GLU A 108 4.41 -5.33 15.92
CA GLU A 108 4.05 -6.71 16.29
C GLU A 108 4.90 -7.24 17.46
N ASP A 109 6.02 -6.57 17.77
CA ASP A 109 6.85 -6.84 18.96
C ASP A 109 6.19 -6.44 20.29
N GLY A 110 4.93 -6.03 20.26
CA GLY A 110 4.18 -5.54 21.42
C GLY A 110 4.73 -4.24 21.96
N THR A 111 5.40 -3.44 21.11
CA THR A 111 5.89 -2.13 21.52
C THR A 111 5.25 -1.02 20.71
N VAL A 112 5.01 0.10 21.40
CA VAL A 112 4.71 1.39 20.81
C VAL A 112 5.93 2.27 21.01
N ARG A 113 6.49 2.79 19.93
CA ARG A 113 7.69 3.63 19.97
C ARG A 113 7.37 5.04 19.54
N PHE A 114 7.98 5.98 20.24
CA PHE A 114 7.87 7.41 20.03
C PHE A 114 9.15 7.90 19.35
N TRP A 115 9.01 8.58 18.23
CA TRP A 115 10.09 9.01 17.36
C TRP A 115 10.04 10.52 17.18
N MET A 116 11.22 11.14 17.16
CA MET A 116 11.36 12.54 16.77
C MET A 116 11.52 12.62 15.26
N LEU A 117 10.58 13.25 14.55
CA LEU A 117 10.58 13.32 13.08
C LEU A 117 11.78 14.11 12.51
N GLY A 118 12.30 15.10 13.23
CA GLY A 118 13.48 15.85 12.78
C GLY A 118 14.80 15.06 12.80
N SER A 119 14.91 14.02 13.63
CA SER A 119 16.17 13.29 13.83
C SER A 119 16.08 11.77 13.64
N GLY A 120 14.87 11.22 13.51
CA GLY A 120 14.63 9.78 13.45
C GLY A 120 14.97 9.03 14.74
N ARG A 121 15.19 9.72 15.86
CA ARG A 121 15.57 9.12 17.14
C ARG A 121 14.36 8.61 17.91
N CYS A 122 14.49 7.43 18.50
CA CYS A 122 13.49 6.87 19.42
C CYS A 122 13.62 7.55 20.79
N ILE A 123 12.61 8.31 21.19
CA ILE A 123 12.57 9.04 22.47
C ILE A 123 12.13 8.12 23.59
N LYS A 124 11.08 7.32 23.34
CA LYS A 124 10.44 6.49 24.36
C LYS A 124 9.91 5.21 23.72
N THR A 125 9.98 4.12 24.48
CA THR A 125 9.41 2.82 24.11
C THR A 125 8.41 2.42 25.17
N TYR A 126 7.24 2.01 24.74
CA TYR A 126 6.14 1.64 25.60
C TYR A 126 5.70 0.22 25.27
N LYS A 127 5.83 -0.69 26.23
CA LYS A 127 5.42 -2.10 26.04
C LYS A 127 3.94 -2.25 26.29
N VAL A 128 3.25 -2.79 25.30
CA VAL A 128 1.85 -3.19 25.34
C VAL A 128 1.87 -4.71 25.31
N GLY A 129 1.14 -5.38 26.20
CA GLY A 129 1.30 -6.83 26.45
C GLY A 129 0.98 -7.78 25.28
N GLY A 130 0.79 -7.26 24.07
CA GLY A 130 0.58 -8.02 22.85
C GLY A 130 0.79 -7.16 21.59
N PRO A 131 0.77 -7.77 20.39
CA PRO A 131 0.92 -7.10 19.10
C PRO A 131 0.01 -5.89 18.93
N VAL A 132 0.58 -4.77 18.47
CA VAL A 132 -0.17 -3.54 18.22
C VAL A 132 -0.74 -3.57 16.81
N THR A 133 -2.06 -3.39 16.69
CA THR A 133 -2.76 -3.40 15.40
C THR A 133 -2.89 -2.00 14.82
N SER A 134 -3.19 -1.00 15.66
CA SER A 134 -3.43 0.38 15.24
C SER A 134 -3.04 1.37 16.33
N VAL A 135 -2.49 2.51 15.92
CA VAL A 135 -2.19 3.64 16.79
C VAL A 135 -2.76 4.92 16.16
N ALA A 136 -3.34 5.80 16.97
CA ALA A 136 -3.77 7.11 16.52
C ALA A 136 -3.50 8.20 17.57
N PHE A 137 -3.01 9.34 17.10
CA PHE A 137 -3.00 10.58 17.87
C PHE A 137 -4.38 11.23 17.92
N CYS A 138 -4.66 11.91 19.02
CA CYS A 138 -5.78 12.83 19.11
C CYS A 138 -5.58 13.96 18.11
N PRO A 139 -6.59 14.26 17.26
CA PRO A 139 -6.50 15.36 16.30
C PRO A 139 -6.56 16.75 16.98
N VAL A 140 -6.91 16.82 18.27
CA VAL A 140 -7.09 18.08 19.01
C VAL A 140 -5.74 18.64 19.45
N ALA A 141 -5.41 19.85 18.98
CA ALA A 141 -4.14 20.56 19.22
C ALA A 141 -3.73 20.64 20.71
N ASN A 142 -4.71 20.86 21.61
CA ASN A 142 -4.43 21.08 23.03
C ASN A 142 -4.28 19.79 23.86
N LYS A 143 -4.31 18.60 23.24
CA LYS A 143 -4.27 17.32 23.95
C LYS A 143 -3.27 16.37 23.30
N SER A 144 -2.26 15.95 24.04
CA SER A 144 -1.28 14.94 23.58
C SER A 144 -1.74 13.53 23.97
N LEU A 145 -2.91 13.12 23.46
CA LEU A 145 -3.49 11.81 23.70
C LEU A 145 -3.19 10.85 22.56
N ILE A 146 -2.92 9.59 22.90
CA ILE A 146 -2.80 8.50 21.95
C ILE A 146 -3.75 7.40 22.35
N ALA A 147 -4.40 6.82 21.34
CA ALA A 147 -5.13 5.57 21.47
C ALA A 147 -4.38 4.45 20.74
N VAL A 148 -4.16 3.35 21.44
CA VAL A 148 -3.44 2.17 20.98
C VAL A 148 -4.36 0.96 21.06
N ALA A 149 -4.64 0.33 19.92
CA ALA A 149 -5.33 -0.95 19.85
C ALA A 149 -4.30 -2.08 19.77
N TYR A 150 -4.43 -3.07 20.64
CA TYR A 150 -3.55 -4.25 20.68
C TYR A 150 -4.35 -5.54 20.83
N GLU A 151 -3.67 -6.66 20.56
CA GLU A 151 -4.26 -7.99 20.65
C GLU A 151 -4.80 -8.26 22.06
N GLY A 152 -6.12 -8.54 22.17
CA GLY A 152 -6.80 -8.71 23.46
C GLY A 152 -8.13 -7.95 23.63
N ARG A 153 -8.73 -7.41 22.56
CA ARG A 153 -9.95 -6.59 22.59
C ARG A 153 -9.81 -5.29 23.41
N GLN A 154 -8.57 -4.86 23.67
CA GLN A 154 -8.28 -3.73 24.53
C GLN A 154 -7.75 -2.56 23.70
N ILE A 155 -8.28 -1.36 23.97
CA ILE A 155 -7.73 -0.10 23.49
C ILE A 155 -7.19 0.64 24.69
N ALA A 156 -5.88 0.90 24.72
CA ALA A 156 -5.26 1.72 25.74
C ALA A 156 -5.18 3.16 25.25
N VAL A 157 -5.79 4.08 25.99
CA VAL A 157 -5.67 5.52 25.81
C VAL A 157 -4.79 6.07 26.92
N PHE A 158 -3.72 6.76 26.54
CA PHE A 158 -2.80 7.36 27.50
C PHE A 158 -2.12 8.59 26.91
N ASN A 159 -1.58 9.42 27.81
CA ASN A 159 -0.79 10.59 27.44
C ASN A 159 0.59 10.15 26.94
N THR A 160 1.10 10.82 25.91
CA THR A 160 2.45 10.60 25.39
C THR A 160 3.52 10.83 26.47
N GLN A 161 3.29 11.82 27.35
CA GLN A 161 4.26 12.37 28.31
C GLN A 161 5.58 12.78 27.61
N CYS A 162 5.53 13.07 26.31
CA CYS A 162 6.67 13.44 25.47
C CYS A 162 6.29 14.69 24.68
N GLY A 163 7.20 15.66 24.60
CA GLY A 163 6.95 16.94 23.91
C GLY A 163 6.74 18.09 24.90
N ASP A 164 5.75 18.93 24.63
CA ASP A 164 5.46 20.11 25.44
C ASP A 164 4.94 19.73 26.84
N LYS A 165 5.69 20.11 27.87
CA LYS A 165 5.36 19.79 29.27
C LYS A 165 4.03 20.39 29.70
N LEU A 166 3.67 21.57 29.17
CA LEU A 166 2.42 22.24 29.54
C LEU A 166 1.24 21.41 29.03
N ILE A 167 1.25 21.05 27.74
CA ILE A 167 0.21 20.24 27.11
C ILE A 167 0.12 18.87 27.78
N CYS A 168 1.25 18.23 28.06
CA CYS A 168 1.28 16.96 28.77
C CYS A 168 0.63 17.09 30.16
N SER A 169 0.98 18.12 30.94
CA SER A 169 0.41 18.32 32.28
C SER A 169 -1.10 18.57 32.26
N GLN A 170 -1.60 19.37 31.30
CA GLN A 170 -3.03 19.63 31.13
C GLN A 170 -3.77 18.36 30.70
N THR A 171 -3.16 17.58 29.81
CA THR A 171 -3.69 16.29 29.37
C THR A 171 -3.74 15.28 30.52
N ASP A 172 -2.73 15.26 31.40
CA ASP A 172 -2.72 14.39 32.58
C ASP A 172 -3.84 14.74 33.58
N VAL A 173 -4.11 16.03 33.80
CA VAL A 173 -5.25 16.49 34.61
C VAL A 173 -6.55 16.05 33.96
N PHE A 174 -6.72 16.29 32.65
CA PHE A 174 -7.90 15.87 31.91
C PHE A 174 -8.15 14.36 32.02
N VAL A 175 -7.13 13.52 31.79
CA VAL A 175 -7.23 12.05 31.88
C VAL A 175 -7.67 11.58 33.26
N ARG A 176 -7.32 12.32 34.34
CA ARG A 176 -7.76 12.03 35.71
C ARG A 176 -9.21 12.45 35.96
N GLU A 177 -9.63 13.55 35.37
CA GLU A 177 -10.97 14.11 35.56
C GLU A 177 -12.06 13.42 34.72
N VAL A 178 -11.71 12.70 33.64
CA VAL A 178 -12.71 11.99 32.81
C VAL A 178 -13.56 11.05 33.68
N PRO A 179 -14.90 11.22 33.73
CA PRO A 179 -15.78 10.32 34.45
C PRO A 179 -15.90 9.00 33.70
N ILE A 180 -15.65 7.89 34.40
CA ILE A 180 -15.82 6.55 33.84
C ILE A 180 -17.23 6.10 34.20
N VAL A 181 -18.14 6.24 33.24
CA VAL A 181 -19.50 5.71 33.37
C VAL A 181 -19.48 4.27 32.85
N GLU A 182 -19.69 3.30 33.75
CA GLU A 182 -19.96 1.92 33.36
C GLU A 182 -21.31 1.88 32.64
N SER A 183 -21.27 1.90 31.32
CA SER A 183 -22.44 1.72 30.46
C SER A 183 -22.73 0.22 30.36
N GLU A 184 -23.93 -0.21 30.75
CA GLU A 184 -24.39 -1.61 30.74
C GLU A 184 -24.51 -2.24 29.33
N GLY A 185 -24.04 -1.59 28.27
CA GLY A 185 -24.21 -2.11 26.93
C GLY A 185 -23.16 -1.65 25.93
N LYS A 186 -21.96 -2.24 26.02
CA LYS A 186 -21.07 -2.66 24.90
C LYS A 186 -19.58 -2.44 25.17
N VAL A 187 -19.16 -1.45 25.97
CA VAL A 187 -17.73 -1.13 26.16
C VAL A 187 -17.42 -0.96 27.64
N ASN A 188 -16.51 -1.77 28.17
CA ASN A 188 -16.10 -1.67 29.56
C ASN A 188 -14.90 -0.71 29.68
N TRP A 189 -15.01 0.26 30.57
CA TRP A 189 -13.98 1.25 30.82
C TRP A 189 -13.25 0.90 32.12
N ARG A 190 -11.93 0.80 32.09
CA ARG A 190 -11.11 0.57 33.29
C ARG A 190 -9.98 1.58 33.34
N ARG A 191 -9.83 2.28 34.46
CA ARG A 191 -8.65 3.11 34.72
C ARG A 191 -7.58 2.28 35.40
N ILE A 192 -6.40 2.25 34.80
CA ILE A 192 -5.20 1.62 35.36
C ILE A 192 -4.12 2.68 35.43
N LYS A 193 -3.92 3.26 36.62
CA LYS A 193 -2.95 4.35 36.88
C LYS A 193 -3.17 5.53 35.91
N ASP A 194 -2.22 5.77 35.00
CA ASP A 194 -2.23 6.88 34.02
C ASP A 194 -2.80 6.47 32.65
N ARG A 195 -3.49 5.33 32.58
CA ARG A 195 -4.02 4.75 31.33
C ARG A 195 -5.49 4.44 31.48
N ILE A 196 -6.25 4.73 30.44
CA ILE A 196 -7.65 4.31 30.30
C ILE A 196 -7.64 3.12 29.36
N VAL A 197 -8.13 1.97 29.82
CA VAL A 197 -8.26 0.76 29.02
C VAL A 197 -9.74 0.56 28.71
N LEU A 198 -10.03 0.43 27.42
CA LEU A 198 -11.35 0.15 26.87
C LEU A 198 -11.37 -1.31 26.44
N GLU A 199 -12.24 -2.12 27.02
CA GLU A 199 -12.45 -3.50 26.59
C GLU A 199 -13.69 -3.56 25.69
N MET A 200 -13.46 -3.93 24.42
CA MET A 200 -14.48 -4.09 23.40
C MET A 200 -15.03 -5.53 23.42
N PRO A 201 -16.31 -5.75 23.07
CA PRO A 201 -16.94 -7.06 23.17
C PRO A 201 -16.59 -7.97 21.97
N ASN A 202 -16.26 -7.38 20.81
CA ASN A 202 -15.97 -8.09 19.56
C ASN A 202 -14.54 -7.83 19.07
N VAL A 203 -13.87 -8.90 18.61
CA VAL A 203 -12.48 -8.88 18.11
C VAL A 203 -12.38 -8.15 16.76
N SER A 204 -13.42 -8.21 15.93
CA SER A 204 -13.45 -7.68 14.57
C SER A 204 -13.63 -6.16 14.48
N SER A 205 -14.05 -5.49 15.57
CA SER A 205 -14.36 -4.05 15.59
C SER A 205 -13.23 -3.16 16.10
N CYS A 206 -12.06 -3.69 16.45
CA CYS A 206 -10.89 -2.88 16.86
C CYS A 206 -10.11 -2.35 15.64
N SER A 207 -10.81 -2.02 14.56
CA SER A 207 -10.24 -1.46 13.34
C SER A 207 -10.17 0.07 13.41
N TYR A 208 -9.19 0.62 12.70
CA TYR A 208 -8.73 2.01 12.65
C TYR A 208 -9.82 3.11 12.82
N TYR A 209 -11.00 2.91 12.23
CA TYR A 209 -12.13 3.85 12.28
C TYR A 209 -12.63 4.15 13.69
N HIS A 210 -12.59 3.16 14.58
CA HIS A 210 -13.01 3.37 15.97
C HIS A 210 -11.97 4.20 16.73
N VAL A 211 -10.69 3.89 16.61
CA VAL A 211 -9.61 4.52 17.39
C VAL A 211 -9.56 6.04 17.16
N VAL A 212 -9.69 6.48 15.90
CA VAL A 212 -9.72 7.91 15.55
C VAL A 212 -11.04 8.55 15.96
N SER A 213 -12.18 7.92 15.67
CA SER A 213 -13.50 8.46 16.05
C SER A 213 -13.65 8.61 17.57
N PHE A 214 -13.09 7.68 18.36
CA PHE A 214 -13.11 7.73 19.82
C PHE A 214 -12.33 8.92 20.39
N LEU A 215 -11.24 9.33 19.74
CA LEU A 215 -10.47 10.51 20.14
C LEU A 215 -11.18 11.83 19.84
N PHE A 216 -12.17 11.84 18.92
CA PHE A 216 -13.02 13.01 18.68
C PHE A 216 -14.09 13.22 19.76
N PHE A 217 -14.54 12.15 20.42
CA PHE A 217 -15.57 12.22 21.47
C PHE A 217 -15.01 12.58 22.86
N LEU A 218 -13.68 12.63 23.03
CA LEU A 218 -12.96 12.93 24.29
C LEU A 218 -12.42 14.38 24.32
#